data_AF-A0A955RFP2-F1
#
_entry.id   AF-A0A955RFP2-F1
#
_cell.length_a   1.000
_cell.length_b   1.000
_cell.length_c   1.000
_cell.angle_alpha   90.00
_cell.angle_beta   90.00
_cell.angle_gamma   90.00
#
_symmetry.space_group_name_H-M   'P 1'
#
loop_
_entity.id
_entity.type
_entity.pdbx_description
1 polymer ?
#
loop_
_entity_poly.entity_id
_entity_poly.type
_entity_poly.pdbx_seq_one_letter_code
_entity_poly.pdbx_strand_id
1 'polypeptide(L)'
;MRTAMAWALYPVLLFGSIGAAWWWMSAGWRPSAAVMVLITAASIPLLLAQQVIPARPDWRGKPKDFSIDLLHMAITGLATEAWRMLTLGLLYEGAGAFSERFGIGLWPTHWPVIAQFVMAVLLGEFLAYWMHRSFHRIPVLWRLHAVHHSSERMYVFAAARNHPMNAVLMHSCHVLPLAALGVPVEILALSGVFTGVHGLLQHCNVDLRHGWFNLVFATADLHRWHHSGERAESDTNFGNNLILWDRLF
;
A
#
# COMPACT_ATOMS: atom_id res chain seq x y z
N MET A 1 -17.89 -23.23 4.28
CA MET A 1 -17.74 -22.11 3.31
C MET A 1 -17.17 -20.84 3.94
N ARG A 2 -17.81 -20.26 4.98
CA ARG A 2 -17.34 -19.01 5.63
C ARG A 2 -15.91 -19.08 6.19
N THR A 3 -15.57 -20.16 6.90
CA THR A 3 -14.21 -20.37 7.43
C THR A 3 -13.16 -20.45 6.33
N ALA A 4 -13.42 -21.20 5.26
CA ALA A 4 -12.50 -21.30 4.13
C ALA A 4 -12.25 -19.94 3.47
N MET A 5 -13.31 -19.14 3.27
CA MET A 5 -13.20 -17.79 2.72
C MET A 5 -12.36 -16.87 3.63
N ALA A 6 -12.56 -16.93 4.95
CA ALA A 6 -11.82 -16.12 5.91
C ALA A 6 -10.30 -16.36 5.88
N TRP A 7 -9.86 -17.60 5.63
CA TRP A 7 -8.44 -17.94 5.51
C TRP A 7 -7.88 -17.71 4.10
N ALA A 8 -8.67 -17.96 3.06
CA ALA A 8 -8.18 -17.94 1.68
C ALA A 8 -8.14 -16.54 1.07
N LEU A 9 -9.08 -15.64 1.44
CA LEU A 9 -9.28 -14.38 0.73
C LEU A 9 -8.03 -13.48 0.76
N TYR A 10 -7.36 -13.39 1.91
CA TYR A 10 -6.15 -12.59 2.07
C TYR A 10 -5.01 -13.07 1.16
N PRO A 11 -4.49 -14.32 1.27
CA PRO A 11 -3.37 -14.76 0.43
C PRO A 11 -3.76 -14.85 -1.05
N VAL A 12 -4.99 -15.25 -1.37
CA VAL A 12 -5.43 -15.36 -2.78
C VAL A 12 -5.47 -14.00 -3.46
N LEU A 13 -6.04 -12.97 -2.82
CA LEU A 13 -6.07 -11.64 -3.43
C LEU A 13 -4.68 -11.04 -3.50
N LEU A 14 -3.90 -11.13 -2.41
CA LEU A 14 -2.58 -10.51 -2.36
C LEU A 14 -1.62 -11.12 -3.40
N PHE A 15 -1.40 -12.43 -3.36
CA PHE A 15 -0.46 -13.11 -4.24
C PHE A 15 -1.04 -13.33 -5.64
N GLY A 16 -2.36 -13.52 -5.76
CA GLY A 16 -3.04 -13.60 -7.05
C GLY A 16 -2.91 -12.30 -7.85
N SER A 17 -3.07 -11.14 -7.20
CA SER A 17 -2.87 -9.84 -7.85
C SER A 17 -1.41 -9.61 -8.27
N ILE A 18 -0.43 -10.04 -7.48
CA ILE A 18 0.99 -9.97 -7.87
C ILE A 18 1.25 -10.85 -9.11
N GLY A 19 0.77 -12.10 -9.11
CA GLY A 19 0.90 -13.00 -10.25
C GLY A 19 0.21 -12.48 -11.51
N ALA A 20 -0.99 -11.91 -11.35
CA ALA A 20 -1.73 -11.28 -12.44
C ALA A 20 -0.99 -10.04 -12.98
N ALA A 21 -0.38 -9.22 -12.12
CA ALA A 21 0.42 -8.08 -12.53
C ALA A 21 1.64 -8.50 -13.34
N TRP A 22 2.35 -9.55 -12.89
CA TRP A 22 3.49 -10.08 -13.62
C TRP A 22 3.09 -10.62 -14.99
N TRP A 23 2.00 -11.41 -15.06
CA TRP A 23 1.46 -11.92 -16.33
C TRP A 23 1.05 -10.77 -17.26
N TRP A 24 0.36 -9.76 -16.74
CA TRP A 24 -0.08 -8.57 -17.47
C TRP A 24 1.09 -7.87 -18.17
N MET A 25 2.17 -7.61 -17.42
CA MET A 25 3.36 -6.95 -17.97
C MET A 25 4.15 -7.88 -18.91
N SER A 26 4.20 -9.18 -18.62
CA SER A 26 4.84 -10.18 -19.49
C SER A 26 4.13 -10.31 -20.84
N ALA A 27 2.83 -10.01 -20.90
CA ALA A 27 2.06 -9.93 -22.13
C ALA A 27 2.20 -8.57 -22.86
N GLY A 28 3.10 -7.69 -22.41
CA GLY A 28 3.42 -6.41 -23.05
C GLY A 28 2.49 -5.25 -22.71
N TRP A 29 1.58 -5.43 -21.75
CA TRP A 29 0.67 -4.36 -21.33
C TRP A 29 1.34 -3.38 -20.37
N ARG A 30 0.85 -2.13 -20.36
CA ARG A 30 1.45 -1.03 -19.59
C ARG A 30 1.44 -1.33 -18.08
N PRO A 31 2.57 -1.21 -17.36
CA PRO A 31 2.66 -1.46 -15.93
C PRO A 31 1.70 -0.61 -15.07
N SER A 32 1.54 0.68 -15.42
CA SER A 32 0.64 1.58 -14.69
C SER A 32 -0.83 1.15 -14.74
N ALA A 33 -1.27 0.57 -15.87
CA ALA A 33 -2.62 0.04 -16.01
C ALA A 33 -2.83 -1.18 -15.11
N ALA A 34 -1.82 -2.04 -14.95
CA ALA A 34 -1.88 -3.20 -14.05
C ALA A 34 -2.17 -2.75 -12.61
N VAL A 35 -1.46 -1.72 -12.13
CA VAL A 35 -1.65 -1.16 -10.78
C VAL A 35 -3.10 -0.73 -10.57
N MET A 36 -3.63 0.13 -11.46
CA MET A 36 -4.98 0.67 -11.32
C MET A 36 -6.06 -0.41 -11.42
N VAL A 37 -5.95 -1.28 -12.43
CA VAL A 37 -6.96 -2.31 -12.71
C VAL A 37 -7.00 -3.36 -11.62
N LEU A 38 -5.84 -3.85 -11.15
CA LEU A 38 -5.79 -4.94 -10.19
C LEU A 38 -6.17 -4.51 -8.77
N ILE A 39 -5.83 -3.27 -8.36
CA ILE A 39 -6.32 -2.71 -7.09
C ILE A 39 -7.85 -2.58 -7.14
N THR A 40 -8.39 -2.02 -8.24
CA THR A 40 -9.83 -1.87 -8.42
C THR A 40 -10.53 -3.23 -8.43
N ALA A 41 -9.99 -4.21 -9.15
CA ALA A 41 -10.52 -5.56 -9.23
C ALA A 41 -10.49 -6.26 -7.86
N ALA A 42 -9.45 -6.06 -7.05
CA ALA A 42 -9.34 -6.63 -5.71
C ALA A 42 -10.36 -6.04 -4.72
N SER A 43 -10.85 -4.81 -4.95
CA SER A 43 -11.89 -4.20 -4.10
C SER A 43 -13.23 -4.92 -4.19
N ILE A 44 -13.59 -5.45 -5.37
CA ILE A 44 -14.88 -6.10 -5.64
C ILE A 44 -15.13 -7.32 -4.73
N PRO A 45 -14.25 -8.34 -4.68
CA PRO A 45 -14.46 -9.49 -3.80
C PRO A 45 -14.43 -9.09 -2.32
N LEU A 46 -13.68 -8.06 -1.92
CA LEU A 46 -13.69 -7.56 -0.54
C LEU A 46 -15.03 -6.91 -0.18
N LEU A 47 -15.59 -6.11 -1.08
CA LEU A 47 -16.92 -5.49 -0.90
C LEU A 47 -18.03 -6.54 -0.81
N LEU A 48 -17.92 -7.63 -1.56
CA LEU A 48 -18.84 -8.77 -1.44
C LEU A 48 -18.61 -9.53 -0.12
N ALA A 49 -17.35 -9.83 0.22
CA ALA A 49 -17.00 -10.61 1.41
C ALA A 49 -17.43 -9.91 2.71
N GLN A 50 -17.30 -8.57 2.81
CA GLN A 50 -17.74 -7.83 3.99
C GLN A 50 -19.26 -7.89 4.23
N GLN A 51 -20.07 -8.24 3.21
CA GLN A 51 -21.51 -8.49 3.39
C GLN A 51 -21.80 -9.87 3.96
N VAL A 52 -20.91 -10.84 3.71
CA VAL A 52 -21.10 -12.26 4.06
C VAL A 52 -20.43 -12.63 5.38
N ILE A 53 -19.23 -12.13 5.63
CA ILE A 53 -18.42 -12.37 6.84
C ILE A 53 -17.86 -11.05 7.41
N PRO A 54 -18.70 -10.09 7.81
CA PRO A 54 -18.21 -8.84 8.39
C PRO A 54 -17.45 -9.13 9.68
N ALA A 55 -16.28 -8.50 9.87
CA ALA A 55 -15.61 -8.57 11.17
C ALA A 55 -16.38 -7.79 12.24
N ARG A 56 -16.98 -6.65 11.85
CA ARG A 56 -17.82 -5.81 12.69
C ARG A 56 -19.13 -5.52 11.95
N PRO A 57 -20.25 -6.20 12.31
CA PRO A 57 -21.54 -6.02 11.62
C PRO A 57 -22.06 -4.57 11.66
N ASP A 58 -21.68 -3.80 12.67
CA ASP A 58 -22.01 -2.39 12.90
C ASP A 58 -21.18 -1.42 12.02
N TRP A 59 -20.11 -1.89 11.38
CA TRP A 59 -19.23 -1.09 10.52
C TRP A 59 -19.63 -1.10 9.04
N ARG A 60 -20.86 -1.48 8.71
CA ARG A 60 -21.34 -1.43 7.32
C ARG A 60 -21.28 0.02 6.79
N GLY A 61 -20.59 0.19 5.67
CA GLY A 61 -20.40 1.51 5.05
C GLY A 61 -21.72 2.19 4.73
N LYS A 62 -21.85 3.46 5.10
CA LYS A 62 -23.03 4.28 4.76
C LYS A 62 -22.76 4.97 3.41
N PRO A 63 -23.80 5.26 2.59
CA PRO A 63 -23.62 5.94 1.31
C PRO A 63 -22.86 7.28 1.42
N LYS A 64 -23.08 8.03 2.50
CA LYS A 64 -22.37 9.28 2.77
C LYS A 64 -20.87 9.07 2.99
N ASP A 65 -20.50 8.04 3.75
CA ASP A 65 -19.10 7.70 4.01
C ASP A 65 -18.39 7.36 2.69
N PHE A 66 -19.06 6.57 1.85
CA PHE A 66 -18.56 6.19 0.52
C PHE A 66 -18.30 7.40 -0.38
N SER A 67 -19.24 8.35 -0.48
CA SER A 67 -19.04 9.55 -1.33
C SER A 67 -17.87 10.42 -0.87
N ILE A 68 -17.67 10.53 0.45
CA ILE A 68 -16.54 11.28 1.02
C ILE A 68 -15.23 10.58 0.69
N ASP A 69 -15.17 9.26 0.85
CA ASP A 69 -13.95 8.47 0.60
C ASP A 69 -13.61 8.42 -0.89
N LEU A 70 -14.62 8.39 -1.77
CA LEU A 70 -14.42 8.51 -3.22
C LEU A 70 -13.84 9.87 -3.62
N LEU A 71 -14.30 10.96 -2.98
CA LEU A 71 -13.73 12.29 -3.21
C LEU A 71 -12.27 12.37 -2.76
N HIS A 72 -11.95 11.83 -1.58
CA HIS A 72 -10.57 11.74 -1.12
C HIS A 72 -9.73 10.92 -2.11
N MET A 73 -10.22 9.73 -2.51
CA MET A 73 -9.54 8.87 -3.48
C MET A 73 -9.21 9.60 -4.78
N ALA A 74 -10.17 10.38 -5.32
CA ALA A 74 -9.96 11.15 -6.53
C ALA A 74 -8.91 12.25 -6.33
N ILE A 75 -9.03 13.06 -5.28
CA ILE A 75 -8.11 14.18 -5.02
C ILE A 75 -6.69 13.68 -4.70
N THR A 76 -6.56 12.70 -3.81
CA THR A 76 -5.25 12.14 -3.43
C THR A 76 -4.63 11.36 -4.57
N GLY A 77 -5.44 10.62 -5.34
CA GLY A 77 -4.98 9.89 -6.52
C GLY A 77 -4.42 10.84 -7.58
N LEU A 78 -5.14 11.92 -7.90
CA LEU A 78 -4.66 12.94 -8.83
C LEU A 78 -3.39 13.64 -8.35
N ALA A 79 -3.34 14.03 -7.07
CA ALA A 79 -2.16 14.68 -6.50
C ALA A 79 -0.92 13.76 -6.53
N THR A 80 -1.09 12.50 -6.16
CA THR A 80 0.00 11.52 -6.14
C THR A 80 0.47 11.19 -7.55
N GLU A 81 -0.45 11.04 -8.51
CA GLU A 81 -0.11 10.76 -9.90
C GLU A 81 0.60 11.94 -10.57
N ALA A 82 0.13 13.18 -10.35
CA ALA A 82 0.81 14.38 -10.84
C ALA A 82 2.23 14.49 -10.28
N TRP A 83 2.40 14.24 -8.97
CA TRP A 83 3.71 14.21 -8.33
C TRP A 83 4.62 13.12 -8.89
N ARG A 84 4.07 11.92 -9.10
CA ARG A 84 4.79 10.78 -9.68
C ARG A 84 5.27 11.08 -11.10
N MET A 85 4.42 11.65 -11.94
CA MET A 85 4.79 12.05 -13.31
C MET A 85 5.92 13.06 -13.34
N LEU A 86 5.89 14.05 -12.42
CA LEU A 86 6.93 15.07 -12.32
C LEU A 86 8.28 14.49 -11.87
N THR A 87 8.26 13.59 -10.88
CA THR A 87 9.48 13.17 -10.19
C THR A 87 10.15 11.96 -10.81
N LEU A 88 9.39 10.97 -11.30
CA LEU A 88 9.99 9.72 -11.80
C LEU A 88 10.86 9.93 -13.04
N GLY A 89 10.42 10.76 -13.99
CA GLY A 89 11.20 11.03 -15.21
C GLY A 89 12.58 11.58 -14.89
N LEU A 90 12.64 12.58 -14.00
CA LEU A 90 13.88 13.20 -13.55
C LEU A 90 14.80 12.22 -12.82
N LEU A 91 14.23 11.37 -11.95
CA LEU A 91 15.02 10.40 -11.20
C LEU A 91 15.58 9.28 -12.09
N TYR A 92 14.80 8.80 -13.05
CA TYR A 92 15.30 7.81 -14.02
C TYR A 92 16.35 8.39 -14.95
N GLU A 93 16.18 9.63 -15.40
CA GLU A 93 17.19 10.33 -16.19
C GLU A 93 18.49 10.50 -15.40
N GLY A 94 18.39 10.93 -14.14
CA GLY A 94 19.55 11.04 -13.23
C GLY A 94 20.24 9.70 -12.97
N ALA A 95 19.47 8.63 -12.72
CA ALA A 95 20.01 7.28 -12.53
C ALA A 95 20.71 6.76 -13.81
N GLY A 96 20.13 7.04 -14.98
CA GLY A 96 20.73 6.72 -16.28
C GLY A 96 22.04 7.46 -16.51
N ALA A 97 22.06 8.78 -16.30
CA ALA A 97 23.26 9.61 -16.44
C ALA A 97 24.36 9.18 -15.46
N PHE A 98 24.01 8.82 -14.22
CA PHE A 98 24.96 8.25 -13.25
C PHE A 98 25.57 6.94 -13.77
N SER A 99 24.73 6.02 -14.25
CA SER A 99 25.17 4.73 -14.78
C SER A 99 26.09 4.90 -15.99
N GLU A 100 25.75 5.79 -16.92
CA GLU A 100 26.59 6.09 -18.10
C GLU A 100 27.93 6.71 -17.69
N ARG A 101 27.92 7.63 -16.72
CA ARG A 101 29.14 8.33 -16.29
C ARG A 101 30.13 7.41 -15.57
N PHE A 102 29.63 6.49 -14.75
CA PHE A 102 30.48 5.67 -13.87
C PHE A 102 30.56 4.20 -14.30
N GLY A 103 29.77 3.76 -15.29
CA GLY A 103 29.70 2.37 -15.71
C GLY A 103 29.07 1.44 -14.66
N ILE A 104 28.30 1.99 -13.70
CA ILE A 104 27.75 1.26 -12.57
C ILE A 104 26.24 1.53 -12.45
N GLY A 105 25.43 0.47 -12.56
CA GLY A 105 24.03 0.50 -12.16
C GLY A 105 23.88 0.31 -10.64
N LEU A 106 23.07 1.14 -10.00
CA LEU A 106 22.83 1.06 -8.54
C LEU A 106 21.86 -0.06 -8.15
N TRP A 107 21.12 -0.61 -9.11
CA TRP A 107 20.17 -1.70 -8.89
C TRP A 107 20.60 -2.99 -9.61
N PRO A 108 20.51 -4.17 -8.98
CA PRO A 108 20.88 -5.44 -9.60
C PRO A 108 19.79 -5.96 -10.53
N THR A 109 19.65 -5.33 -11.70
CA THR A 109 18.62 -5.66 -12.71
C THR A 109 18.73 -7.10 -13.26
N HIS A 110 19.89 -7.74 -13.11
CA HIS A 110 20.14 -9.13 -13.52
C HIS A 110 19.64 -10.17 -12.51
N TRP A 111 19.25 -9.76 -11.30
CA TRP A 111 18.70 -10.69 -10.31
C TRP A 111 17.33 -11.23 -10.74
N PRO A 112 16.91 -12.40 -10.23
CA PRO A 112 15.55 -12.88 -10.43
C PRO A 112 14.51 -11.83 -10.01
N VAL A 113 13.41 -11.72 -10.77
CA VAL A 113 12.34 -10.74 -10.54
C VAL A 113 11.83 -10.76 -9.10
N ILE A 114 11.67 -11.95 -8.52
CA ILE A 114 11.21 -12.10 -7.12
C ILE A 114 12.20 -11.47 -6.14
N ALA A 115 13.52 -11.64 -6.35
CA ALA A 115 14.53 -11.05 -5.48
C ALA A 115 14.53 -9.51 -5.59
N GLN A 116 14.40 -8.98 -6.80
CA GLN A 116 14.26 -7.53 -7.02
C GLN A 116 12.98 -6.99 -6.36
N PHE A 117 11.84 -7.68 -6.52
CA PHE A 117 10.58 -7.30 -5.91
C PHE A 117 10.66 -7.28 -4.38
N VAL A 118 11.18 -8.34 -3.76
CA VAL A 118 11.34 -8.41 -2.29
C VAL A 118 12.24 -7.29 -1.79
N MET A 119 13.36 -7.03 -2.48
CA MET A 119 14.27 -5.94 -2.10
C MET A 119 13.61 -4.56 -2.26
N ALA A 120 12.85 -4.34 -3.32
CA ALA A 120 12.13 -3.10 -3.55
C ALA A 120 11.07 -2.86 -2.46
N VAL A 121 10.32 -3.90 -2.08
CA VAL A 121 9.37 -3.82 -0.96
C VAL A 121 10.10 -3.50 0.34
N LEU A 122 11.19 -4.20 0.68
CA LEU A 122 11.94 -3.95 1.92
C LEU A 122 12.48 -2.51 2.00
N LEU A 123 13.11 -2.03 0.92
CA LEU A 123 13.71 -0.70 0.89
C LEU A 123 12.65 0.42 0.88
N GLY A 124 11.60 0.27 0.06
CA GLY A 124 10.50 1.23 0.02
C GLY A 124 9.77 1.32 1.35
N GLU A 125 9.52 0.16 1.99
CA GLU A 125 8.88 0.08 3.30
C GLU A 125 9.70 0.71 4.41
N PHE A 126 11.03 0.62 4.36
CA PHE A 126 11.88 1.17 5.43
C PHE A 126 11.67 2.68 5.60
N LEU A 127 11.71 3.43 4.50
CA LEU A 127 11.53 4.88 4.54
C LEU A 127 10.06 5.27 4.73
N ALA A 128 9.13 4.51 4.13
CA ALA A 128 7.70 4.70 4.37
C ALA A 128 7.34 4.48 5.85
N TYR A 129 7.92 3.48 6.51
CA TYR A 129 7.76 3.22 7.94
C TYR A 129 8.18 4.41 8.80
N TRP A 130 9.35 4.98 8.55
CA TRP A 130 9.81 6.15 9.30
C TRP A 130 8.96 7.38 9.06
N MET A 131 8.48 7.59 7.83
CA MET A 131 7.51 8.66 7.55
C MET A 131 6.21 8.41 8.31
N HIS A 132 5.70 7.18 8.32
CA HIS A 132 4.48 6.82 9.02
C HIS A 132 4.60 7.01 10.54
N ARG A 133 5.70 6.52 11.13
CA ARG A 133 6.02 6.78 12.54
C ARG A 133 6.15 8.28 12.82
N SER A 134 6.73 9.04 11.90
CA SER A 134 6.84 10.51 12.04
C SER A 134 5.48 11.21 12.00
N PHE A 135 4.52 10.71 11.22
CA PHE A 135 3.14 11.21 11.25
C PHE A 135 2.51 11.10 12.64
N HIS A 136 2.85 10.05 13.40
CA HIS A 136 2.34 9.88 14.76
C HIS A 136 3.12 10.67 15.82
N ARG A 137 4.42 10.91 15.60
CA ARG A 137 5.29 11.55 16.61
C ARG A 137 5.41 13.06 16.47
N ILE A 138 5.19 13.62 15.28
CA ILE A 138 5.37 15.05 15.01
C ILE A 138 4.00 15.74 14.87
N PRO A 139 3.63 16.69 15.75
CA PRO A 139 2.28 17.27 15.77
C PRO A 139 1.81 17.89 14.45
N VAL A 140 2.70 18.53 13.69
CA VAL A 140 2.31 19.12 12.38
C VAL A 140 2.02 18.05 11.34
N LEU A 141 2.78 16.95 11.34
CA LEU A 141 2.55 15.83 10.43
C LEU A 141 1.28 15.07 10.82
N TRP A 142 1.04 14.89 12.13
CA TRP A 142 -0.19 14.29 12.64
C TRP A 142 -1.44 14.98 12.11
N ARG A 143 -1.45 16.31 11.96
CA ARG A 143 -2.64 17.02 11.42
C ARG A 143 -3.00 16.58 10.00
N LEU A 144 -2.02 16.17 9.20
CA LEU A 144 -2.24 15.60 7.86
C LEU A 144 -2.75 14.17 7.96
N HIS A 145 -2.12 13.38 8.83
CA HIS A 145 -2.39 11.96 8.98
C HIS A 145 -3.69 11.66 9.75
N ALA A 146 -4.13 12.56 10.61
CA ALA A 146 -5.39 12.46 11.35
C ALA A 146 -6.61 12.38 10.41
N VAL A 147 -6.50 12.88 9.17
CA VAL A 147 -7.53 12.67 8.13
C VAL A 147 -7.69 11.18 7.84
N HIS A 148 -6.60 10.42 7.79
CA HIS A 148 -6.61 8.97 7.62
C HIS A 148 -7.23 8.25 8.82
N HIS A 149 -6.84 8.64 10.04
CA HIS A 149 -7.40 8.08 11.28
C HIS A 149 -8.83 8.56 11.59
N SER A 150 -9.39 9.51 10.83
CA SER A 150 -10.73 10.06 11.09
C SER A 150 -11.87 9.09 10.77
N SER A 151 -11.59 7.94 10.14
CA SER A 151 -12.63 6.95 9.87
C SER A 151 -13.01 6.19 11.14
N GLU A 152 -14.23 6.42 11.63
CA GLU A 152 -14.81 5.68 12.75
C GLU A 152 -15.06 4.18 12.44
N ARG A 153 -15.01 3.81 11.15
CA ARG A 153 -15.30 2.46 10.67
C ARG A 153 -14.25 2.06 9.65
N MET A 154 -13.65 0.89 9.83
CA MET A 154 -12.78 0.30 8.82
C MET A 154 -13.63 -0.45 7.81
N TYR A 155 -13.53 -0.07 6.54
CA TYR A 155 -14.09 -0.79 5.39
C TYR A 155 -13.22 -0.49 4.15
N VAL A 156 -13.45 -1.20 3.03
CA VAL A 156 -12.54 -1.21 1.86
C VAL A 156 -12.14 0.21 1.38
N PHE A 157 -13.06 1.18 1.38
CA PHE A 157 -12.78 2.53 0.89
C PHE A 157 -12.16 3.47 1.95
N ALA A 158 -12.17 3.09 3.23
CA ALA A 158 -11.49 3.87 4.28
C ALA A 158 -9.98 4.01 4.00
N ALA A 159 -9.38 3.04 3.30
CA ALA A 159 -7.99 3.10 2.84
C ALA A 159 -7.67 4.36 2.00
N ALA A 160 -8.67 4.89 1.28
CA ALA A 160 -8.48 6.04 0.40
C ALA A 160 -8.68 7.39 1.11
N ARG A 161 -9.16 7.41 2.36
CA ARG A 161 -9.32 8.64 3.13
C ARG A 161 -7.94 9.15 3.56
N ASN A 162 -7.41 10.13 2.84
CA ASN A 162 -6.08 10.66 3.07
C ASN A 162 -6.04 12.16 2.78
N HIS A 163 -5.22 12.89 3.52
CA HIS A 163 -4.84 14.24 3.08
C HIS A 163 -3.92 14.12 1.84
N PRO A 164 -4.05 14.96 0.79
CA PRO A 164 -3.21 14.85 -0.41
C PRO A 164 -1.71 14.91 -0.12
N MET A 165 -1.28 15.80 0.78
CA MET A 165 0.11 15.87 1.23
C MET A 165 0.57 14.61 1.99
N ASN A 166 -0.32 13.96 2.76
CA ASN A 166 0.00 12.68 3.41
C ASN A 166 0.32 11.62 2.35
N ALA A 167 -0.54 11.49 1.33
CA ALA A 167 -0.35 10.55 0.24
C ALA A 167 0.93 10.83 -0.56
N VAL A 168 1.21 12.10 -0.88
CA VAL A 168 2.44 12.50 -1.60
C VAL A 168 3.70 12.18 -0.78
N LEU A 169 3.71 12.48 0.52
CA LEU A 169 4.86 12.19 1.38
C LEU A 169 5.11 10.67 1.53
N MET A 170 4.05 9.90 1.80
CA MET A 170 4.16 8.43 1.86
C MET A 170 4.65 7.84 0.54
N HIS A 171 4.06 8.26 -0.59
CA HIS A 171 4.49 7.85 -1.92
C HIS A 171 5.95 8.24 -2.17
N SER A 172 6.35 9.44 -1.74
CA SER A 172 7.72 9.94 -1.95
C SER A 172 8.75 9.08 -1.23
N CYS A 173 8.50 8.77 0.05
CA CYS A 173 9.38 7.93 0.84
C CYS A 173 9.44 6.49 0.32
N HIS A 174 8.36 5.97 -0.25
CA HIS A 174 8.34 4.63 -0.83
C HIS A 174 9.03 4.56 -2.19
N VAL A 175 8.68 5.44 -3.13
CA VAL A 175 8.95 5.25 -4.56
C VAL A 175 10.18 6.01 -5.04
N LEU A 176 10.42 7.24 -4.57
CA LEU A 176 11.51 8.06 -5.11
C LEU A 176 12.91 7.48 -4.86
N PRO A 177 13.22 6.92 -3.67
CA PRO A 177 14.50 6.24 -3.44
C PRO A 177 14.71 5.07 -4.40
N LEU A 178 13.66 4.30 -4.67
CA LEU A 178 13.71 3.17 -5.60
C LEU A 178 13.95 3.66 -7.04
N ALA A 179 13.27 4.72 -7.47
CA ALA A 179 13.48 5.31 -8.79
C ALA A 179 14.89 5.88 -8.94
N ALA A 180 15.42 6.54 -7.92
CA ALA A 180 16.79 7.07 -7.89
C ALA A 180 17.86 5.96 -7.98
N LEU A 181 17.55 4.75 -7.47
CA LEU A 181 18.40 3.57 -7.64
C LEU A 181 18.29 2.94 -9.03
N GLY A 182 17.36 3.40 -9.88
CA GLY A 182 17.14 2.83 -11.22
C GLY A 182 16.36 1.51 -11.20
N VAL A 183 15.51 1.28 -10.19
CA VAL A 183 14.65 0.09 -10.13
C VAL A 183 13.76 0.02 -11.38
N PRO A 184 13.65 -1.13 -12.08
CA PRO A 184 12.79 -1.26 -13.25
C PRO A 184 11.32 -0.90 -12.96
N VAL A 185 10.65 -0.27 -13.93
CA VAL A 185 9.25 0.18 -13.77
C VAL A 185 8.30 -0.97 -13.48
N GLU A 186 8.60 -2.16 -13.98
CA GLU A 186 7.84 -3.40 -13.72
C GLU A 186 7.93 -3.79 -12.24
N ILE A 187 9.11 -3.66 -11.63
CA ILE A 187 9.31 -3.95 -10.20
C ILE A 187 8.58 -2.91 -9.34
N LEU A 188 8.64 -1.62 -9.72
CA LEU A 188 7.85 -0.58 -9.07
C LEU A 188 6.34 -0.85 -9.17
N ALA A 189 5.86 -1.31 -10.33
CA ALA A 189 4.45 -1.65 -10.53
C ALA A 189 4.04 -2.87 -9.70
N LEU A 190 4.87 -3.91 -9.58
CA LEU A 190 4.62 -5.03 -8.66
C LEU A 190 4.52 -4.54 -7.21
N SER A 191 5.44 -3.68 -6.77
CA SER A 191 5.40 -3.06 -5.43
C SER A 191 4.13 -2.22 -5.24
N GLY A 192 3.69 -1.51 -6.28
CA GLY A 192 2.46 -0.71 -6.27
C GLY A 192 1.20 -1.56 -6.16
N VAL A 193 1.11 -2.66 -6.92
CA VAL A 193 0.01 -3.64 -6.82
C VAL A 193 -0.01 -4.27 -5.43
N PHE A 194 1.14 -4.72 -4.94
CA PHE A 194 1.26 -5.29 -3.59
C PHE A 194 0.77 -4.30 -2.53
N THR A 195 1.29 -3.08 -2.54
CA THR A 195 0.94 -2.05 -1.55
C THR A 195 -0.52 -1.64 -1.63
N GLY A 196 -1.05 -1.45 -2.83
CA GLY A 196 -2.45 -1.05 -3.01
C GLY A 196 -3.44 -2.14 -2.60
N VAL A 197 -3.20 -3.39 -3.02
CA VAL A 197 -4.07 -4.51 -2.67
C VAL A 197 -3.97 -4.84 -1.17
N HIS A 198 -2.76 -4.81 -0.61
CA HIS A 198 -2.57 -5.00 0.82
C HIS A 198 -3.23 -3.89 1.64
N GLY A 199 -3.14 -2.63 1.19
CA GLY A 199 -3.88 -1.51 1.77
C GLY A 199 -5.39 -1.75 1.83
N LEU A 200 -5.99 -2.25 0.75
CA LEU A 200 -7.43 -2.61 0.76
C LEU A 200 -7.73 -3.73 1.77
N LEU A 201 -6.86 -4.74 1.84
CA LEU A 201 -6.99 -5.86 2.79
C LEU A 201 -6.88 -5.39 4.24
N GLN A 202 -5.95 -4.50 4.55
CA GLN A 202 -5.74 -3.93 5.89
C GLN A 202 -6.98 -3.19 6.42
N HIS A 203 -7.66 -2.46 5.53
CA HIS A 203 -8.80 -1.62 5.92
C HIS A 203 -10.14 -2.33 5.78
N CYS A 204 -10.20 -3.52 5.16
CA CYS A 204 -11.49 -4.16 4.89
C CYS A 204 -12.22 -4.56 6.18
N ASN A 205 -13.56 -4.52 6.14
CA ASN A 205 -14.42 -5.03 7.20
C ASN A 205 -14.71 -6.53 7.03
N VAL A 206 -13.70 -7.32 6.68
CA VAL A 206 -13.85 -8.78 6.51
C VAL A 206 -13.25 -9.47 7.73
N ASP A 207 -13.91 -10.51 8.25
CA ASP A 207 -13.38 -11.38 9.32
C ASP A 207 -12.27 -12.30 8.76
N LEU A 208 -11.17 -11.69 8.33
CA LEU A 208 -10.01 -12.39 7.80
C LEU A 208 -9.26 -13.10 8.92
N ARG A 209 -8.80 -14.33 8.65
CA ARG A 209 -7.96 -15.11 9.55
C ARG A 209 -6.55 -15.14 8.99
N HIS A 210 -5.69 -14.30 9.54
CA HIS A 210 -4.33 -14.11 9.03
C HIS A 210 -3.32 -15.15 9.56
N GLY A 211 -3.54 -15.66 10.78
CA GLY A 211 -2.62 -16.63 11.40
C GLY A 211 -1.17 -16.13 11.40
N TRP A 212 -0.26 -16.91 10.81
CA TRP A 212 1.17 -16.57 10.77
C TRP A 212 1.48 -15.36 9.86
N PHE A 213 0.56 -14.93 8.99
CA PHE A 213 0.77 -13.72 8.18
C PHE A 213 0.94 -12.46 9.06
N ASN A 214 0.35 -12.43 10.26
CA ASN A 214 0.57 -11.37 11.26
C ASN A 214 2.03 -11.29 11.71
N LEU A 215 2.84 -12.32 11.43
CA LEU A 215 4.26 -12.32 11.76
C LEU A 215 5.13 -11.63 10.72
N VAL A 216 4.60 -11.33 9.54
CA VAL A 216 5.37 -10.82 8.41
C VAL A 216 4.75 -9.53 7.89
N PHE A 217 3.43 -9.53 7.71
CA PHE A 217 2.67 -8.43 7.14
C PHE A 217 1.93 -7.66 8.22
N ALA A 218 1.80 -6.36 8.00
CA ALA A 218 0.93 -5.49 8.78
C ALA A 218 -0.53 -5.75 8.37
N THR A 219 -1.13 -6.85 8.82
CA THR A 219 -2.46 -7.27 8.34
C THR A 219 -3.61 -6.41 8.89
N ALA A 220 -4.85 -6.72 8.51
CA ALA A 220 -6.03 -6.03 9.03
C ALA A 220 -6.19 -6.15 10.55
N ASP A 221 -5.69 -7.22 11.18
CA ASP A 221 -5.74 -7.35 12.63
C ASP A 221 -4.87 -6.27 13.29
N LEU A 222 -3.63 -6.13 12.82
CA LEU A 222 -2.65 -5.17 13.34
C LEU A 222 -3.04 -3.72 12.99
N HIS A 223 -3.51 -3.52 11.76
CA HIS A 223 -3.89 -2.20 11.28
C HIS A 223 -5.14 -1.63 11.99
N ARG A 224 -6.04 -2.48 12.47
CA ARG A 224 -7.17 -2.03 13.30
C ARG A 224 -6.73 -1.50 14.66
N TRP A 225 -5.71 -2.11 15.28
CA TRP A 225 -5.12 -1.58 16.52
C TRP A 225 -4.43 -0.24 16.25
N HIS A 226 -3.71 -0.15 15.13
CA HIS A 226 -3.11 1.10 14.67
C HIS A 226 -4.14 2.22 14.46
N HIS A 227 -5.34 1.89 13.94
CA HIS A 227 -6.43 2.87 13.79
C HIS A 227 -7.27 3.11 15.05
N SER A 228 -6.90 2.55 16.20
CA SER A 228 -7.64 2.78 17.43
C SER A 228 -7.72 4.26 17.80
N GLY A 229 -8.86 4.68 18.35
CA GLY A 229 -9.03 6.02 18.90
C GLY A 229 -8.15 6.28 20.12
N GLU A 230 -7.67 5.22 20.78
CA GLU A 230 -6.78 5.30 21.92
C GLU A 230 -5.32 5.38 21.46
N ARG A 231 -4.62 6.47 21.81
CA ARG A 231 -3.22 6.70 21.40
C ARG A 231 -2.25 5.62 21.85
N ALA A 232 -2.49 5.02 23.01
CA ALA A 232 -1.66 3.94 23.53
C ALA A 232 -1.68 2.70 22.62
N GLU A 233 -2.75 2.53 21.85
CA GLU A 233 -2.90 1.46 20.86
C GLU A 233 -2.45 1.93 19.46
N SER A 234 -2.87 3.13 19.03
CA SER A 234 -2.61 3.62 17.68
C SER A 234 -1.16 4.04 17.41
N ASP A 235 -0.40 4.41 18.43
CA ASP A 235 1.05 4.68 18.30
C ASP A 235 1.89 3.37 18.25
N THR A 236 1.38 2.35 17.57
CA THR A 236 2.03 1.06 17.29
C THR A 236 1.68 0.56 15.88
N ASN A 237 2.42 -0.43 15.37
CA ASN A 237 2.19 -1.09 14.07
C ASN A 237 2.21 -0.11 12.86
N PHE A 238 3.26 0.71 12.76
CA PHE A 238 3.43 1.71 11.70
C PHE A 238 3.82 1.12 10.33
N GLY A 239 4.15 -0.16 10.25
CA GLY A 239 4.45 -0.84 9.00
C GLY A 239 3.30 -0.72 8.00
N ASN A 240 3.55 -0.18 6.82
CA ASN A 240 2.52 -0.01 5.80
C ASN A 240 2.19 -1.34 5.11
N ASN A 241 3.18 -2.21 4.91
CA ASN A 241 2.99 -3.56 4.39
C ASN A 241 3.61 -4.62 5.29
N LEU A 242 4.79 -4.35 5.87
CA LEU A 242 5.55 -5.30 6.66
C LEU A 242 5.61 -4.89 8.13
N ILE A 243 5.39 -5.85 9.04
CA ILE A 243 5.55 -5.61 10.50
C ILE A 243 7.01 -5.66 10.95
N LEU A 244 7.92 -5.98 10.02
CA LEU A 244 9.35 -6.14 10.29
C LEU A 244 9.94 -4.92 11.00
N TRP A 245 9.63 -3.72 10.53
CA TRP A 245 10.23 -2.49 11.04
C TRP A 245 9.72 -2.11 12.44
N ASP A 246 8.46 -2.40 12.76
CA ASP A 246 7.92 -2.27 14.12
C ASP A 246 8.59 -3.20 15.14
N ARG A 247 9.12 -4.34 14.69
CA ARG A 247 9.83 -5.26 15.59
C ARG A 247 11.27 -4.84 15.84
N LEU A 248 11.84 -4.07 14.93
CA LEU A 248 13.24 -3.64 15.00
C LEU A 248 13.41 -2.32 15.77
N PHE A 249 12.39 -1.46 15.83
CA PHE A 249 12.47 -0.09 16.37
C PHE A 249 11.27 0.29 17.25
#